data_AF-A0A6B3NJ40-F1
#
_entry.id   AF-A0A6B3NJ40-F1
#
_cell.length_a   1.000
_cell.length_b   1.000
_cell.length_c   1.000
_cell.angle_alpha   90.00
_cell.angle_beta   90.00
_cell.angle_gamma   90.00
#
_symmetry.space_group_name_H-M   'P 1'
#
loop_
_entity.id
_entity.type
_entity.pdbx_description
1 polymer ?
#
loop_
_entity_poly.entity_id
_entity_poly.type
_entity_poly.pdbx_seq_one_letter_code
_entity_poly.pdbx_strand_id
1 'polypeptide(L)'
;MAKNYYTYRLIVANYERVQVKKWGTQEQDWGEPSGRLRYQDKLEEITPLLQLARENSLNDSSKTRALGEALFDILFDDVLRQDFVNFYHQIVHKEKQLIRVELEIDERVMPEVAALPWEFLRLPARANLGKIWMGTVPDLAFSRRRSQGIPAQPIQLDKNEKLRIALVVSAPPDLGDVAYKEVQEALEKLAKEQKNRVELLPIISSADRETIDTILSKKPHIFHFIGHGSLVKEGNQEVGKIALVDPEFDEAMWVDADYFSEMFNQHRPSVVMLQACEGGTLSASQAFVGVASSIVEQN
;
A
#
# COMPACT_ATOMS: atom_id res chain seq x y z
N MET A 1 -13.64 -22.09 10.20
CA MET A 1 -13.68 -21.10 11.29
C MET A 1 -13.14 -19.81 10.71
N ALA A 2 -13.82 -18.67 10.88
CA ALA A 2 -13.23 -17.38 10.51
C ALA A 2 -11.92 -17.23 11.30
N LYS A 3 -10.81 -16.96 10.61
CA LYS A 3 -9.56 -16.66 11.32
C LYS A 3 -9.79 -15.34 12.04
N ASN A 4 -9.77 -15.42 13.36
CA ASN A 4 -9.76 -14.27 14.22
C ASN A 4 -8.39 -13.59 14.09
N TYR A 5 -8.38 -12.27 14.09
CA TYR A 5 -7.15 -11.49 14.05
C TYR A 5 -7.16 -10.48 15.19
N TYR A 6 -5.96 -10.11 15.61
CA TYR A 6 -5.71 -9.04 16.55
C TYR A 6 -5.00 -7.93 15.83
N THR A 7 -5.31 -6.68 16.15
CA THR A 7 -4.66 -5.53 15.54
C THR A 7 -3.71 -4.88 16.53
N TYR A 8 -2.53 -4.51 16.02
CA TYR A 8 -1.53 -3.67 16.67
C TYR A 8 -1.33 -2.44 15.79
N ARG A 9 -2.02 -1.34 16.10
CA ARG A 9 -1.95 -0.10 15.32
C ARG A 9 -0.93 0.84 15.92
N LEU A 10 0.09 1.18 15.14
CA LEU A 10 1.04 2.26 15.41
C LEU A 10 0.48 3.56 14.84
N ILE A 11 0.47 4.61 15.64
CA ILE A 11 -0.02 5.94 15.28
C ILE A 11 1.12 6.93 15.50
N VAL A 12 1.58 7.54 14.40
CA VAL A 12 2.62 8.56 14.39
C VAL A 12 1.99 9.88 13.94
N ALA A 13 1.74 10.76 14.90
CA ALA A 13 1.06 12.04 14.67
C ALA A 13 1.97 13.26 14.86
N ASN A 14 3.22 13.06 15.28
CA ASN A 14 4.23 14.10 15.49
C ASN A 14 5.62 13.45 15.60
N TYR A 15 6.65 14.29 15.66
CA TYR A 15 8.05 13.87 15.70
C TYR A 15 8.53 13.32 17.05
N GLU A 16 7.69 13.31 18.08
CA GLU A 16 8.11 12.98 19.45
C GLU A 16 7.69 11.58 19.88
N ARG A 17 6.50 11.12 19.46
CA ARG A 17 5.88 9.91 20.01
C ARG A 17 5.24 9.01 18.97
N VAL A 18 5.25 7.73 19.28
CA VAL A 18 4.42 6.69 18.67
C VAL A 18 3.42 6.22 19.70
N GLN A 19 2.14 6.28 19.36
CA GLN A 19 1.07 5.69 20.15
C GLN A 19 0.70 4.34 19.56
N VAL A 20 0.32 3.40 20.40
CA VAL A 20 -0.17 2.10 19.96
C VAL A 20 -1.59 1.91 20.45
N LYS A 21 -2.45 1.35 19.60
CA LYS A 21 -3.75 0.81 20.02
C LYS A 21 -3.82 -0.66 19.68
N LYS A 22 -4.21 -1.49 20.64
CA LYS A 22 -4.36 -2.93 20.46
C LYS A 22 -5.78 -3.34 20.71
N TRP A 23 -6.33 -4.13 19.81
CA TRP A 23 -7.63 -4.76 20.03
C TRP A 23 -7.68 -6.15 19.41
N GLY A 24 -8.52 -6.99 20.00
CA GLY A 24 -8.73 -8.35 19.56
C GLY A 24 -10.04 -8.54 18.82
N THR A 25 -10.52 -9.77 18.86
CA THR A 25 -11.82 -10.15 18.31
C THR A 25 -12.94 -9.41 19.02
N GLN A 26 -13.94 -8.95 18.28
CA GLN A 26 -15.07 -8.18 18.83
C GLN A 26 -14.65 -6.85 19.47
N GLU A 27 -13.56 -6.24 18.99
CA GLU A 27 -13.07 -4.92 19.47
C GLU A 27 -12.70 -4.88 20.96
N GLN A 28 -12.40 -6.04 21.56
CA GLN A 28 -11.86 -6.10 22.91
C GLN A 28 -10.56 -5.30 22.99
N ASP A 29 -10.46 -4.36 23.94
CA ASP A 29 -9.26 -3.54 24.18
C ASP A 29 -8.13 -4.37 24.83
N TRP A 30 -6.91 -4.22 24.31
CA TRP A 30 -5.67 -4.87 24.77
C TRP A 30 -4.59 -3.89 25.23
N GLY A 31 -4.96 -2.62 25.39
CA GLY A 31 -4.15 -1.54 25.94
C GLY A 31 -3.57 -0.63 24.86
N GLU A 32 -3.22 0.59 25.31
CA GLU A 32 -2.74 1.67 24.45
C GLU A 32 -1.36 2.20 24.90
N PRO A 33 -0.27 1.42 24.74
CA PRO A 33 1.05 1.88 25.16
C PRO A 33 1.56 2.99 24.23
N SER A 34 2.53 3.76 24.71
CA SER A 34 3.19 4.80 23.91
C SER A 34 4.69 4.77 24.14
N GLY A 35 5.43 5.21 23.13
CA GLY A 35 6.88 5.35 23.18
C GLY A 35 7.36 6.56 22.39
N ARG A 36 8.67 6.79 22.40
CA ARG A 36 9.31 7.87 21.65
C ARG A 36 9.48 7.49 20.18
N LEU A 37 9.14 8.38 19.26
CA LEU A 37 9.54 8.27 17.85
C LEU A 37 11.03 8.61 17.75
N ARG A 38 11.83 7.71 17.17
CA ARG A 38 13.30 7.86 17.09
C ARG A 38 13.76 8.23 15.68
N TYR A 39 12.93 8.94 14.90
CA TYR A 39 13.23 9.31 13.52
C TYR A 39 14.51 10.16 13.43
N GLN A 40 14.59 11.23 14.22
CA GLN A 40 15.78 12.10 14.25
C GLN A 40 17.05 11.34 14.70
N ASP A 41 16.91 10.47 15.70
CA ASP A 41 18.03 9.68 16.24
C ASP A 41 18.62 8.71 15.19
N LYS A 42 17.82 8.30 14.19
CA LYS A 42 18.17 7.29 13.19
C LYS A 42 18.42 7.84 11.79
N LEU A 43 18.19 9.13 11.58
CA LEU A 43 18.24 9.75 10.26
C LEU A 43 19.62 9.60 9.59
N GLU A 44 20.70 9.90 10.31
CA GLU A 44 22.06 9.77 9.79
C GLU A 44 22.42 8.33 9.42
N GLU A 45 21.98 7.37 10.25
CA GLU A 45 22.20 5.93 10.04
C GLU A 45 21.46 5.42 8.80
N ILE A 46 20.20 5.84 8.60
CA ILE A 46 19.34 5.27 7.58
C ILE A 46 19.51 5.94 6.21
N THR A 47 19.90 7.22 6.15
CA THR A 47 20.04 8.00 4.90
C THR A 47 20.85 7.28 3.80
N PRO A 48 22.07 6.77 4.05
CA PRO A 48 22.84 6.07 3.01
C PRO A 48 22.16 4.75 2.57
N LEU A 49 21.43 4.08 3.47
CA LEU A 49 20.72 2.85 3.15
C LEU A 49 19.48 3.12 2.29
N LEU A 50 18.78 4.22 2.52
CA LEU A 50 17.66 4.67 1.69
C LEU A 50 18.13 5.02 0.28
N GLN A 51 19.29 5.66 0.15
CA GLN A 51 19.85 5.95 -1.17
C GLN A 51 20.11 4.65 -1.95
N LEU A 52 20.74 3.64 -1.33
CA LEU A 52 20.96 2.34 -1.97
C LEU A 52 19.65 1.65 -2.36
N ALA A 53 18.61 1.76 -1.52
CA ALA A 53 17.28 1.21 -1.82
C ALA A 53 16.66 1.91 -3.05
N ARG A 54 16.75 3.23 -3.12
CA ARG A 54 16.24 4.05 -4.24
C ARG A 54 16.97 3.79 -5.55
N GLU A 55 18.25 3.43 -5.49
CA GLU A 55 19.07 3.11 -6.66
C GLU A 55 19.01 1.63 -7.08
N ASN A 56 18.15 0.83 -6.42
CA ASN A 56 18.07 -0.63 -6.59
C ASN A 56 19.44 -1.33 -6.45
N SER A 57 20.28 -0.79 -5.56
CA SER A 57 21.64 -1.28 -5.29
C SER A 57 21.76 -1.92 -3.90
N LEU A 58 20.62 -2.13 -3.21
CA LEU A 58 20.52 -2.81 -1.92
C LEU A 58 20.61 -4.35 -2.06
N ASN A 59 21.68 -4.82 -2.69
CA ASN A 59 21.90 -6.23 -3.04
C ASN A 59 22.64 -7.02 -1.95
N ASP A 60 22.98 -6.37 -0.85
CA ASP A 60 23.70 -6.95 0.29
C ASP A 60 22.73 -7.22 1.45
N SER A 61 22.56 -8.50 1.79
CA SER A 61 21.69 -8.94 2.88
C SER A 61 21.99 -8.26 4.22
N SER A 62 23.25 -7.90 4.47
CA SER A 62 23.65 -7.21 5.70
C SER A 62 23.14 -5.76 5.73
N LYS A 63 23.15 -5.05 4.59
CA LYS A 63 22.63 -3.69 4.44
C LYS A 63 21.11 -3.67 4.45
N THR A 64 20.46 -4.62 3.78
CA THR A 64 18.99 -4.78 3.84
C THR A 64 18.55 -5.03 5.27
N ARG A 65 19.27 -5.88 6.01
CA ARG A 65 19.01 -6.11 7.44
C ARG A 65 19.20 -4.83 8.25
N ALA A 66 20.28 -4.10 8.06
CA ALA A 66 20.54 -2.85 8.78
C ALA A 66 19.42 -1.82 8.53
N LEU A 67 18.96 -1.69 7.27
CA LEU A 67 17.84 -0.82 6.92
C LEU A 67 16.58 -1.23 7.69
N GLY A 68 16.24 -2.53 7.66
CA GLY A 68 15.05 -3.03 8.34
C GLY A 68 15.07 -2.89 9.86
N GLU A 69 16.24 -3.10 10.50
CA GLU A 69 16.41 -2.89 11.94
C GLU A 69 16.36 -1.40 12.31
N ALA A 70 16.94 -0.52 11.49
CA ALA A 70 16.88 0.93 11.68
C ALA A 70 15.44 1.45 11.57
N LEU A 71 14.69 1.01 10.55
CA LEU A 71 13.26 1.33 10.40
C LEU A 71 12.44 0.85 11.61
N PHE A 72 12.72 -0.35 12.13
CA PHE A 72 12.05 -0.84 13.32
C PHE A 72 12.34 0.05 14.52
N ASP A 73 13.61 0.41 14.72
CA ASP A 73 14.03 1.24 15.84
C ASP A 73 13.49 2.66 15.80
N ILE A 74 13.10 3.18 14.63
CA ILE A 74 12.40 4.46 14.50
C ILE A 74 11.02 4.41 15.19
N LEU A 75 10.25 3.35 14.95
CA LEU A 75 8.87 3.20 15.43
C LEU A 75 8.77 2.59 16.84
N PHE A 76 9.76 1.77 17.22
CA PHE A 76 9.72 1.00 18.46
C PHE A 76 10.91 1.37 19.35
N ASP A 77 10.65 2.24 20.32
CA ASP A 77 11.57 2.41 21.44
C ASP A 77 11.62 1.15 22.31
N ASP A 78 12.40 1.16 23.40
CA ASP A 78 12.57 -0.03 24.22
C ASP A 78 11.27 -0.49 24.89
N VAL A 79 10.34 0.42 25.18
CA VAL A 79 9.02 0.13 25.76
C VAL A 79 8.14 -0.53 24.71
N LEU A 80 7.96 0.10 23.55
CA LEU A 80 7.11 -0.42 22.48
C LEU A 80 7.67 -1.71 21.87
N ARG A 81 8.99 -1.86 21.78
CA ARG A 81 9.61 -3.12 21.36
C ARG A 81 9.22 -4.25 22.29
N GLN A 82 9.33 -4.05 23.60
CA GLN A 82 9.00 -5.09 24.58
C GLN A 82 7.49 -5.40 24.56
N ASP A 83 6.64 -4.38 24.42
CA ASP A 83 5.20 -4.56 24.27
C ASP A 83 4.86 -5.40 23.03
N PHE A 84 5.41 -5.03 21.88
CA PHE A 84 5.20 -5.78 20.63
C PHE A 84 5.69 -7.21 20.72
N VAL A 85 6.87 -7.45 21.30
CA VAL A 85 7.42 -8.80 21.49
C VAL A 85 6.48 -9.66 22.35
N ASN A 86 5.98 -9.11 23.45
CA ASN A 86 5.05 -9.80 24.34
C ASN A 86 3.72 -10.08 23.64
N PHE A 87 3.19 -9.10 22.90
CA PHE A 87 1.96 -9.22 22.13
C PHE A 87 2.09 -10.28 21.04
N TYR A 88 3.17 -10.24 20.26
CA TYR A 88 3.47 -11.23 19.23
C TYR A 88 3.52 -12.65 19.81
N HIS A 89 4.25 -12.83 20.90
CA HIS A 89 4.35 -14.14 21.55
C HIS A 89 2.99 -14.64 22.08
N GLN A 90 2.20 -13.75 22.68
CA GLN A 90 0.87 -14.12 23.18
C GLN A 90 -0.06 -14.55 22.03
N ILE A 91 -0.20 -13.74 20.99
CA ILE A 91 -1.18 -13.98 19.93
C ILE A 91 -0.73 -15.07 18.94
N VAL A 92 0.49 -14.97 18.43
CA VAL A 92 0.98 -15.89 17.39
C VAL A 92 1.40 -17.23 17.99
N HIS A 93 2.16 -17.23 19.10
CA HIS A 93 2.71 -18.47 19.64
C HIS A 93 1.76 -19.21 20.59
N LYS A 94 1.03 -18.52 21.48
CA LYS A 94 0.10 -19.19 22.39
C LYS A 94 -1.29 -19.37 21.79
N GLU A 95 -1.88 -18.32 21.24
CA GLU A 95 -3.26 -18.36 20.73
C GLU A 95 -3.38 -18.87 19.29
N LYS A 96 -2.25 -18.93 18.57
CA LYS A 96 -2.18 -19.36 17.15
C LYS A 96 -3.09 -18.53 16.25
N GLN A 97 -3.17 -17.23 16.50
CA GLN A 97 -3.95 -16.27 15.72
C GLN A 97 -3.05 -15.32 14.93
N LEU A 98 -3.65 -14.62 13.96
CA LEU A 98 -2.96 -13.65 13.10
C LEU A 98 -2.89 -12.28 13.76
N ILE A 99 -1.80 -11.55 13.50
CA ILE A 99 -1.67 -10.14 13.87
C ILE A 99 -1.79 -9.27 12.61
N ARG A 100 -2.57 -8.21 12.71
CA ARG A 100 -2.57 -7.11 11.76
C ARG A 100 -1.78 -5.95 12.34
N VAL A 101 -0.67 -5.59 11.71
CA VAL A 101 0.07 -4.38 12.06
C VAL A 101 -0.33 -3.27 11.11
N GLU A 102 -0.85 -2.20 11.69
CA GLU A 102 -1.29 -1.02 10.94
C GLU A 102 -0.36 0.13 11.32
N LEU A 103 0.26 0.76 10.33
CA LEU A 103 1.06 1.98 10.53
C LEU A 103 0.27 3.17 10.00
N GLU A 104 -0.19 4.01 10.92
CA GLU A 104 -0.88 5.26 10.64
C GLU A 104 0.11 6.42 10.80
N ILE A 105 0.33 7.18 9.72
CA ILE A 105 1.18 8.37 9.71
C ILE A 105 0.37 9.54 9.19
N ASP A 106 0.48 10.68 9.86
CA ASP A 106 -0.01 11.95 9.32
C ASP A 106 0.98 12.47 8.26
N GLU A 107 0.72 12.09 7.00
CA GLU A 107 1.59 12.44 5.86
C GLU A 107 1.58 13.94 5.55
N ARG A 108 0.59 14.70 6.02
CA ARG A 108 0.54 16.17 5.85
C ARG A 108 1.52 16.86 6.78
N VAL A 109 1.73 16.29 7.97
CA VAL A 109 2.66 16.82 8.96
C VAL A 109 4.07 16.27 8.75
N MET A 110 4.21 15.00 8.33
CA MET A 110 5.50 14.30 8.25
C MET A 110 5.65 13.51 6.94
N PRO A 111 5.63 14.17 5.77
CA PRO A 111 5.69 13.49 4.47
C PRO A 111 6.97 12.65 4.30
N GLU A 112 8.09 13.08 4.86
CA GLU A 112 9.37 12.37 4.79
C GLU A 112 9.37 11.08 5.62
N VAL A 113 8.62 11.04 6.73
CA VAL A 113 8.46 9.84 7.56
C VAL A 113 7.50 8.87 6.88
N ALA A 114 6.42 9.36 6.28
CA ALA A 114 5.48 8.56 5.50
C ALA A 114 6.15 7.89 4.28
N ALA A 115 7.10 8.58 3.65
CA ALA A 115 7.85 8.11 2.48
C ALA A 115 8.92 7.05 2.78
N LEU A 116 9.20 6.74 4.05
CA LEU A 116 10.13 5.67 4.40
C LEU A 116 9.59 4.30 3.94
N PRO A 117 10.47 3.37 3.52
CA PRO A 117 10.06 2.08 2.96
C PRO A 117 9.77 1.08 4.08
N TRP A 118 8.70 1.34 4.84
CA TRP A 118 8.31 0.58 6.02
C TRP A 118 8.08 -0.92 5.76
N GLU A 119 7.91 -1.33 4.51
CA GLU A 119 7.83 -2.73 4.10
C GLU A 119 9.11 -3.52 4.44
N PHE A 120 10.26 -2.85 4.61
CA PHE A 120 11.51 -3.45 5.08
C PHE A 120 11.58 -3.65 6.59
N LEU A 121 10.55 -3.29 7.37
CA LEU A 121 10.55 -3.43 8.82
C LEU A 121 10.96 -4.84 9.26
N ARG A 122 11.98 -4.88 10.11
CA ARG A 122 12.56 -6.12 10.62
C ARG A 122 12.85 -6.02 12.10
N LEU A 123 12.42 -7.01 12.87
CA LEU A 123 12.77 -7.06 14.28
C LEU A 123 14.29 -7.14 14.47
N PRO A 124 14.87 -6.32 15.35
CA PRO A 124 16.30 -6.36 15.61
C PRO A 124 16.67 -7.65 16.32
N ALA A 125 17.88 -8.16 16.08
CA ALA A 125 18.36 -9.41 16.69
C ALA A 125 18.20 -9.42 18.23
N ARG A 126 18.39 -8.26 18.86
CA ARG A 126 18.24 -8.05 20.31
C ARG A 126 16.81 -8.23 20.86
N ALA A 127 15.80 -8.32 19.99
CA ALA A 127 14.43 -8.64 20.38
C ALA A 127 14.23 -10.13 20.71
N ASN A 128 15.20 -10.99 20.39
CA ASN A 128 15.20 -12.43 20.73
C ASN A 128 13.96 -13.24 20.23
N LEU A 129 13.28 -12.77 19.17
CA LEU A 129 12.17 -13.49 18.51
C LEU A 129 12.58 -14.15 17.17
N GLY A 130 13.89 -14.19 16.88
CA GLY A 130 14.41 -14.72 15.61
C GLY A 130 14.38 -13.70 14.47
N LYS A 131 14.35 -14.19 13.23
CA LYS A 131 14.44 -13.36 12.01
C LYS A 131 13.04 -13.05 11.48
N ILE A 132 12.39 -12.04 12.08
CA ILE A 132 11.03 -11.63 11.68
C ILE A 132 11.11 -10.38 10.80
N TRP A 133 10.74 -10.53 9.54
CA TRP A 133 10.43 -9.43 8.62
C TRP A 133 8.91 -9.23 8.63
N MET A 134 8.47 -8.03 9.01
CA MET A 134 7.05 -7.78 9.22
C MET A 134 6.25 -7.84 7.90
N GLY A 135 6.89 -7.51 6.77
CA GLY A 135 6.26 -7.59 5.45
C GLY A 135 6.09 -9.00 4.88
N THR A 136 6.76 -10.04 5.45
CA THR A 136 6.80 -11.38 4.83
C THR A 136 6.56 -12.55 5.78
N VAL A 137 6.49 -12.32 7.10
CA VAL A 137 6.18 -13.39 8.06
C VAL A 137 4.71 -13.83 7.93
N PRO A 138 4.39 -15.12 7.87
CA PRO A 138 3.05 -15.60 7.48
C PRO A 138 1.93 -15.28 8.49
N ASP A 139 2.27 -15.09 9.76
CA ASP A 139 1.30 -14.87 10.84
C ASP A 139 1.02 -13.37 11.08
N LEU A 140 1.60 -12.48 10.26
CA LEU A 140 1.47 -11.03 10.39
C LEU A 140 1.15 -10.40 9.03
N ALA A 141 0.12 -9.54 9.00
CA ALA A 141 -0.18 -8.69 7.85
C ALA A 141 0.16 -7.23 8.19
N PHE A 142 1.14 -6.67 7.49
CA PHE A 142 1.53 -5.26 7.63
C PHE A 142 0.80 -4.39 6.60
N SER A 143 0.28 -3.23 7.02
CA SER A 143 -0.35 -2.26 6.13
C SER A 143 -0.09 -0.83 6.61
N ARG A 144 0.06 0.09 5.66
CA ARG A 144 0.08 1.54 5.91
C ARG A 144 -1.32 2.11 5.77
N ARG A 145 -1.63 3.14 6.56
CA ARG A 145 -2.89 3.88 6.53
C ARG A 145 -2.64 5.35 6.73
N ARG A 146 -3.54 6.16 6.18
CA ARG A 146 -3.62 7.58 6.52
C ARG A 146 -4.56 7.76 7.69
N SER A 147 -4.30 8.81 8.47
CA SER A 147 -5.24 9.21 9.52
C SER A 147 -6.52 9.70 8.86
N GLN A 148 -7.59 8.91 8.99
CA GLN A 148 -8.90 9.21 8.41
C GLN A 148 -9.93 9.31 9.52
N GLY A 149 -10.80 10.33 9.43
CA GLY A 149 -11.91 10.51 10.37
C GLY A 149 -13.00 9.44 10.21
N ILE A 150 -13.08 8.80 9.03
CA ILE A 150 -14.09 7.78 8.71
C ILE A 150 -13.35 6.49 8.31
N PRO A 151 -13.57 5.36 9.00
CA PRO A 151 -12.94 4.10 8.64
C PRO A 151 -13.50 3.57 7.32
N ALA A 152 -12.61 3.09 6.45
CA ALA A 152 -13.01 2.37 5.24
C ALA A 152 -13.87 1.15 5.60
N GLN A 153 -15.02 1.02 4.93
CA GLN A 153 -15.91 -0.12 5.12
C GLN A 153 -15.32 -1.34 4.39
N PRO A 154 -15.35 -2.54 5.00
CA PRO A 154 -14.98 -3.76 4.28
C PRO A 154 -15.93 -3.98 3.10
N ILE A 155 -15.46 -4.69 2.06
CA ILE A 155 -16.35 -5.13 0.98
C ILE A 155 -17.44 -6.01 1.59
N GLN A 156 -18.67 -5.50 1.59
CA GLN A 156 -19.87 -6.24 1.95
C GLN A 156 -20.71 -6.38 0.69
N LEU A 157 -20.83 -7.61 0.21
CA LEU A 157 -21.65 -7.92 -0.96
C LEU A 157 -23.06 -8.26 -0.48
N ASP A 158 -24.07 -7.72 -1.16
CA ASP A 158 -25.45 -8.08 -0.90
C ASP A 158 -25.72 -9.55 -1.22
N LYS A 159 -26.84 -10.08 -0.67
CA LYS A 159 -27.28 -11.44 -0.95
C LYS A 159 -27.54 -11.59 -2.45
N ASN A 160 -26.65 -12.31 -3.14
CA ASN A 160 -26.60 -12.55 -4.60
C ASN A 160 -25.87 -11.49 -5.43
N GLU A 161 -25.24 -10.49 -4.81
CA GLU A 161 -24.33 -9.60 -5.53
C GLU A 161 -23.04 -10.34 -5.89
N LYS A 162 -22.53 -10.07 -7.09
CA LYS A 162 -21.23 -10.56 -7.54
C LYS A 162 -20.15 -9.52 -7.28
N LEU A 163 -18.95 -9.98 -6.94
CA LEU A 163 -17.76 -9.16 -6.90
C LEU A 163 -17.43 -8.68 -8.32
N ARG A 164 -17.86 -7.44 -8.64
CA ARG A 164 -17.49 -6.70 -9.86
C ARG A 164 -16.01 -6.28 -9.83
N ILE A 165 -15.24 -6.70 -10.82
CA ILE A 165 -13.83 -6.34 -11.03
C ILE A 165 -13.73 -5.57 -12.35
N ALA A 166 -13.13 -4.39 -12.33
CA ALA A 166 -12.74 -3.64 -13.52
C ALA A 166 -11.25 -3.82 -13.78
N LEU A 167 -10.87 -4.30 -14.97
CA LEU A 167 -9.50 -4.28 -15.46
C LEU A 167 -9.37 -3.13 -16.47
N VAL A 168 -8.50 -2.18 -16.16
CA VAL A 168 -8.25 -0.96 -16.93
C VAL A 168 -6.78 -0.90 -17.29
N VAL A 169 -6.48 -0.88 -18.58
CA VAL A 169 -5.12 -0.87 -19.10
C VAL A 169 -4.92 0.41 -19.89
N SER A 170 -3.88 1.16 -19.53
CA SER A 170 -3.36 2.28 -20.31
C SER A 170 -2.07 1.87 -20.99
N ALA A 171 -2.10 1.70 -22.30
CA ALA A 171 -0.96 1.28 -23.10
C ALA A 171 -0.76 2.22 -24.31
N PRO A 172 -0.41 3.49 -24.08
CA PRO A 172 -0.18 4.44 -25.16
C PRO A 172 0.99 3.97 -26.05
N PRO A 173 0.81 3.92 -27.39
CA PRO A 173 1.79 3.38 -28.34
C PRO A 173 3.22 3.94 -28.22
N ASP A 174 3.38 5.20 -27.84
CA ASP A 174 4.66 5.90 -27.74
C ASP A 174 5.49 5.51 -26.50
N LEU A 175 4.90 4.85 -25.50
CA LEU A 175 5.60 4.40 -24.28
C LEU A 175 5.94 2.90 -24.28
N GLY A 176 5.61 2.19 -25.36
CA GLY A 176 5.83 0.75 -25.48
C GLY A 176 4.81 -0.11 -24.73
N ASP A 177 4.92 -1.42 -24.93
CA ASP A 177 3.92 -2.38 -24.51
C ASP A 177 3.73 -2.48 -23.00
N VAL A 178 2.48 -2.71 -22.60
CA VAL A 178 2.10 -3.02 -21.21
C VAL A 178 1.78 -4.51 -21.08
N ALA A 179 2.43 -5.20 -20.14
CA ALA A 179 2.22 -6.61 -19.89
C ALA A 179 0.97 -6.83 -19.02
N TYR A 180 -0.20 -6.97 -19.65
CA TYR A 180 -1.48 -7.23 -18.93
C TYR A 180 -2.15 -8.56 -19.28
N LYS A 181 -1.69 -9.28 -20.33
CA LYS A 181 -2.36 -10.48 -20.85
C LYS A 181 -2.50 -11.59 -19.81
N GLU A 182 -1.45 -11.85 -19.03
CA GLU A 182 -1.50 -12.88 -17.97
C GLU A 182 -2.53 -12.53 -16.89
N VAL A 183 -2.63 -11.25 -16.53
CA VAL A 183 -3.62 -10.75 -15.57
C VAL A 183 -5.03 -10.89 -16.14
N GLN A 184 -5.24 -10.50 -17.40
CA GLN A 184 -6.50 -10.67 -18.10
C GLN A 184 -6.94 -12.14 -18.11
N GLU A 185 -6.07 -13.05 -18.57
CA GLU A 185 -6.37 -14.48 -18.64
C GLU A 185 -6.73 -15.07 -17.27
N ALA A 186 -6.00 -14.65 -16.22
CA ALA A 186 -6.28 -15.06 -14.85
C ALA A 186 -7.65 -14.57 -14.36
N LEU A 187 -8.01 -13.30 -14.65
CA LEU A 187 -9.30 -12.73 -14.27
C LEU A 187 -10.46 -13.33 -15.07
N GLU A 188 -10.30 -13.57 -16.36
CA GLU A 188 -11.28 -14.24 -17.22
C GLU A 188 -11.53 -15.67 -16.74
N LYS A 189 -10.46 -16.41 -16.42
CA LYS A 189 -10.54 -17.74 -15.83
C LYS A 189 -11.29 -17.71 -14.49
N LEU A 190 -10.94 -16.77 -13.60
CA LEU A 190 -11.61 -16.59 -12.32
C LEU A 190 -13.11 -16.32 -12.50
N ALA A 191 -13.48 -15.42 -13.40
CA ALA A 191 -14.88 -15.08 -13.68
C ALA A 191 -15.65 -16.28 -14.26
N LYS A 192 -15.01 -17.11 -15.09
CA LYS A 192 -15.61 -18.33 -15.65
C LYS A 192 -15.83 -19.39 -14.56
N GLU A 193 -14.82 -19.66 -13.74
CA GLU A 193 -14.86 -20.66 -12.68
C GLU A 193 -15.80 -20.25 -11.53
N GLN A 194 -15.88 -18.95 -11.24
CA GLN A 194 -16.67 -18.37 -10.16
C GLN A 194 -17.85 -17.52 -10.68
N LYS A 195 -18.49 -17.93 -11.78
CA LYS A 195 -19.54 -17.16 -12.48
C LYS A 195 -20.72 -16.65 -11.63
N ASN A 196 -20.97 -17.28 -10.48
CA ASN A 196 -22.05 -16.91 -9.56
C ASN A 196 -21.58 -15.94 -8.45
N ARG A 197 -20.28 -15.68 -8.35
CA ARG A 197 -19.65 -14.88 -7.29
C ARG A 197 -18.82 -13.73 -7.82
N VAL A 198 -18.29 -13.84 -9.03
CA VAL A 198 -17.41 -12.83 -9.65
C VAL A 198 -18.01 -12.40 -10.98
N GLU A 199 -17.92 -11.10 -11.23
CA GLU A 199 -18.27 -10.47 -12.50
C GLU A 199 -17.05 -9.68 -12.98
N LEU A 200 -16.44 -10.11 -14.07
CA LEU A 200 -15.44 -9.30 -14.76
C LEU A 200 -16.18 -8.33 -15.68
N LEU A 201 -16.04 -7.04 -15.42
CA LEU A 201 -16.59 -5.99 -16.28
C LEU A 201 -15.82 -5.93 -17.60
N PRO A 202 -16.36 -5.27 -18.65
CA PRO A 202 -15.65 -5.11 -19.92
C PRO A 202 -14.25 -4.54 -19.69
N ILE A 203 -13.25 -5.22 -20.26
CA ILE A 203 -11.85 -4.83 -20.16
C ILE A 203 -11.63 -3.58 -20.99
N ILE A 204 -10.99 -2.57 -20.39
CA ILE A 204 -10.54 -1.38 -21.09
C ILE A 204 -9.08 -1.59 -21.45
N SER A 205 -8.75 -1.65 -22.74
CA SER A 205 -7.38 -1.85 -23.24
C SER A 205 -6.67 -0.56 -23.67
N SER A 206 -7.40 0.54 -23.77
CA SER A 206 -6.91 1.89 -24.02
C SER A 206 -7.67 2.83 -23.08
N ALA A 207 -7.03 3.21 -21.98
CA ALA A 207 -7.65 3.95 -20.91
C ALA A 207 -7.41 5.45 -21.06
N ASP A 208 -8.50 6.17 -21.24
CA ASP A 208 -8.62 7.63 -21.17
C ASP A 208 -9.59 8.01 -20.03
N ARG A 209 -9.88 9.31 -19.87
CA ARG A 209 -10.82 9.76 -18.84
C ARG A 209 -12.24 9.23 -19.05
N GLU A 210 -12.76 9.23 -20.27
CA GLU A 210 -14.15 8.87 -20.57
C GLU A 210 -14.41 7.37 -20.33
N THR A 211 -13.48 6.52 -20.76
CA THR A 211 -13.52 5.07 -20.55
C THR A 211 -13.38 4.72 -19.06
N ILE A 212 -12.54 5.43 -18.30
CA ILE A 212 -12.43 5.28 -16.85
C ILE A 212 -13.73 5.71 -16.14
N ASP A 213 -14.31 6.85 -16.49
CA ASP A 213 -15.58 7.31 -15.92
C ASP A 213 -16.71 6.31 -16.26
N THR A 214 -16.72 5.80 -17.49
CA THR A 214 -17.70 4.81 -17.95
C THR A 214 -17.59 3.51 -17.16
N ILE A 215 -16.38 2.98 -16.91
CA ILE A 215 -16.22 1.74 -16.15
C ILE A 215 -16.52 1.94 -14.65
N LEU A 216 -16.16 3.10 -14.08
CA LEU A 216 -16.48 3.45 -12.70
C LEU A 216 -17.98 3.61 -12.47
N SER A 217 -18.73 4.10 -13.48
CA SER A 217 -20.21 4.18 -13.42
C SER A 217 -20.89 2.82 -13.23
N LYS A 218 -20.20 1.72 -13.59
CA LYS A 218 -20.65 0.34 -13.35
C LYS A 218 -20.38 -0.14 -11.92
N LYS A 219 -19.92 0.74 -11.04
CA LYS A 219 -19.68 0.51 -9.60
C LYS A 219 -18.82 -0.71 -9.29
N PRO A 220 -17.60 -0.84 -9.87
CA PRO A 220 -16.71 -1.94 -9.53
C PRO A 220 -16.36 -1.95 -8.03
N HIS A 221 -16.25 -3.13 -7.42
CA HIS A 221 -15.72 -3.25 -6.06
C HIS A 221 -14.18 -3.20 -6.06
N ILE A 222 -13.58 -3.75 -7.13
CA ILE A 222 -12.15 -3.75 -7.37
C ILE A 222 -11.89 -3.04 -8.69
N PHE A 223 -11.07 -2.00 -8.65
CA PHE A 223 -10.55 -1.33 -9.85
C PHE A 223 -9.07 -1.63 -9.98
N HIS A 224 -8.68 -2.30 -11.06
CA HIS A 224 -7.31 -2.68 -11.32
C HIS A 224 -6.78 -1.92 -12.53
N PHE A 225 -5.87 -0.99 -12.29
CA PHE A 225 -5.19 -0.20 -13.31
C PHE A 225 -3.82 -0.80 -13.61
N ILE A 226 -3.50 -0.96 -14.89
CA ILE A 226 -2.18 -1.37 -15.37
C ILE A 226 -1.71 -0.33 -16.38
N GLY A 227 -0.54 0.26 -16.17
CA GLY A 227 -0.02 1.27 -17.10
C GLY A 227 1.37 1.77 -16.75
N HIS A 228 1.74 2.89 -17.38
CA HIS A 228 3.02 3.55 -17.18
C HIS A 228 2.95 4.64 -16.12
N GLY A 229 4.05 4.80 -15.38
CA GLY A 229 4.23 5.85 -14.39
C GLY A 229 5.56 6.54 -14.58
N SER A 230 5.64 7.81 -14.18
CA SER A 230 6.88 8.58 -14.23
C SER A 230 6.96 9.52 -13.05
N LEU A 231 8.14 9.63 -12.44
CA LEU A 231 8.42 10.61 -11.39
C LEU A 231 9.13 11.80 -12.04
N VAL A 232 8.47 12.95 -12.09
CA VAL A 232 8.98 14.16 -12.72
C VAL A 232 9.35 15.19 -11.66
N LYS A 233 10.47 15.88 -11.83
CA LYS A 233 10.82 17.02 -10.97
C LYS A 233 10.11 18.28 -11.45
N GLU A 234 9.24 18.82 -10.61
CA GLU A 234 8.59 20.10 -10.82
C GLU A 234 9.02 21.07 -9.71
N GLY A 235 9.95 21.97 -10.06
CA GLY A 235 10.61 22.83 -9.08
C GLY A 235 11.44 22.01 -8.07
N ASN A 236 11.09 22.13 -6.78
CA ASN A 236 11.73 21.40 -5.68
C ASN A 236 10.98 20.11 -5.28
N GLN A 237 9.92 19.73 -6.00
CA GLN A 237 9.09 18.58 -5.67
C GLN A 237 9.20 17.49 -6.75
N GLU A 238 9.14 16.24 -6.32
CA GLU A 238 8.98 15.10 -7.21
C GLU A 238 7.48 14.77 -7.29
N VAL A 239 6.94 14.82 -8.50
CA VAL A 239 5.52 14.62 -8.79
C VAL A 239 5.36 13.30 -9.54
N GLY A 240 4.55 12.40 -8.99
CA GLY A 240 4.17 11.17 -9.65
C GLY A 240 3.12 11.43 -10.72
N LYS A 241 3.39 10.97 -11.95
CA LYS A 241 2.46 11.03 -13.07
C LYS A 241 2.13 9.64 -13.59
N ILE A 242 0.90 9.48 -14.08
CA ILE A 242 0.41 8.28 -14.77
C ILE A 242 0.15 8.64 -16.22
N ALA A 243 0.51 7.75 -17.15
CA ALA A 243 0.14 7.92 -18.55
C ALA A 243 -1.26 7.35 -18.80
N LEU A 244 -2.14 8.17 -19.35
CA LEU A 244 -3.38 7.76 -20.00
C LEU A 244 -3.18 7.81 -21.52
N VAL A 245 -4.10 7.22 -22.28
CA VAL A 245 -4.12 7.35 -23.74
C VAL A 245 -4.88 8.62 -24.12
N ASP A 246 -4.29 9.43 -24.97
CA ASP A 246 -4.95 10.58 -25.58
C ASP A 246 -5.93 10.08 -26.66
N PRO A 247 -7.24 10.38 -26.54
CA PRO A 247 -8.25 9.86 -27.46
C PRO A 247 -8.18 10.46 -28.88
N GLU A 248 -7.51 11.61 -29.05
CA GLU A 248 -7.36 12.27 -30.36
C GLU A 248 -6.09 11.83 -31.09
N PHE A 249 -4.99 11.64 -30.34
CA PHE A 249 -3.67 11.40 -30.91
C PHE A 249 -3.15 9.95 -30.76
N ASP A 250 -3.76 9.13 -29.90
CA ASP A 250 -3.29 7.77 -29.56
C ASP A 250 -1.83 7.81 -29.05
N GLU A 251 -1.54 8.78 -28.18
CA GLU A 251 -0.24 9.02 -27.53
C GLU A 251 -0.43 9.17 -26.01
N ALA A 252 0.67 9.22 -25.25
CA ALA A 252 0.62 9.37 -23.80
C ALA A 252 0.17 10.76 -23.35
N MET A 253 -0.99 10.81 -22.68
CA MET A 253 -1.40 11.94 -21.86
C MET A 253 -0.95 11.74 -20.41
N TRP A 254 0.09 12.46 -20.00
CA TRP A 254 0.60 12.40 -18.62
C TRP A 254 -0.28 13.22 -17.67
N VAL A 255 -0.86 12.54 -16.68
CA VAL A 255 -1.71 13.15 -15.66
C VAL A 255 -1.08 13.02 -14.28
N ASP A 256 -1.28 14.00 -13.42
CA ASP A 256 -0.80 13.96 -12.04
C ASP A 256 -1.75 13.16 -11.12
N ALA A 257 -1.35 13.06 -9.85
CA ALA A 257 -2.11 12.33 -8.85
C ALA A 257 -3.48 12.95 -8.55
N ASP A 258 -3.62 14.29 -8.63
CA ASP A 258 -4.88 14.98 -8.38
C ASP A 258 -5.88 14.66 -9.49
N TYR A 259 -5.48 14.83 -10.75
CA TYR A 259 -6.30 14.52 -11.91
C TYR A 259 -6.75 13.06 -11.94
N PHE A 260 -5.85 12.12 -11.65
CA PHE A 260 -6.20 10.69 -11.61
C PHE A 260 -7.12 10.37 -10.43
N SER A 261 -6.90 10.97 -9.26
CA SER A 261 -7.72 10.74 -8.07
C SER A 261 -9.13 11.30 -8.22
N GLU A 262 -9.29 12.42 -8.93
CA GLU A 262 -10.60 13.02 -9.20
C GLU A 262 -11.56 12.08 -9.94
N MET A 263 -11.05 11.16 -10.75
CA MET A 263 -11.88 10.17 -11.47
C MET A 263 -12.68 9.28 -10.50
N PHE A 264 -12.15 9.04 -9.29
CA PHE A 264 -12.80 8.23 -8.26
C PHE A 264 -13.90 8.98 -7.47
N ASN A 265 -14.17 10.25 -7.79
CA ASN A 265 -15.22 11.01 -7.10
C ASN A 265 -16.64 10.53 -7.44
N GLN A 266 -16.86 9.97 -8.63
CA GLN A 266 -18.17 9.44 -9.02
C GLN A 266 -18.49 8.10 -8.33
N HIS A 267 -17.47 7.23 -8.22
CA HIS A 267 -17.57 5.96 -7.53
C HIS A 267 -16.21 5.60 -6.95
N ARG A 268 -16.18 5.20 -5.68
CA ARG A 268 -14.97 4.81 -4.95
C ARG A 268 -14.97 3.29 -4.76
N PRO A 269 -14.22 2.54 -5.58
CA PRO A 269 -14.02 1.11 -5.39
C PRO A 269 -13.44 0.85 -4.00
N SER A 270 -13.88 -0.21 -3.34
CA SER A 270 -13.33 -0.59 -2.02
C SER A 270 -11.86 -1.02 -2.10
N VAL A 271 -11.41 -1.47 -3.28
CA VAL A 271 -10.02 -1.80 -3.56
C VAL A 271 -9.62 -1.18 -4.90
N VAL A 272 -8.52 -0.45 -4.87
CA VAL A 272 -7.82 0.05 -6.07
C VAL A 272 -6.45 -0.62 -6.13
N MET A 273 -6.17 -1.31 -7.23
CA MET A 273 -4.89 -1.96 -7.51
C MET A 273 -4.18 -1.22 -8.63
N LEU A 274 -3.09 -0.53 -8.31
CA LEU A 274 -2.27 0.15 -9.29
C LEU A 274 -1.02 -0.70 -9.58
N GLN A 275 -0.90 -1.19 -10.81
CA GLN A 275 0.25 -1.96 -11.27
C GLN A 275 1.03 -1.13 -12.29
N ALA A 276 2.24 -0.73 -11.91
CA ALA A 276 3.21 -0.21 -12.86
C ALA A 276 3.74 -1.39 -13.71
N CYS A 277 3.79 -1.22 -15.03
CA CYS A 277 4.30 -2.25 -15.93
C CYS A 277 5.76 -2.64 -15.58
N GLU A 278 6.12 -3.92 -15.75
CA GLU A 278 7.43 -4.51 -15.37
C GLU A 278 8.65 -3.86 -16.05
N GLY A 279 8.46 -3.13 -17.16
CA GLY A 279 9.50 -2.28 -17.77
C GLY A 279 9.75 -0.96 -17.04
N GLY A 280 8.94 -0.65 -16.03
CA GLY A 280 8.99 0.56 -15.23
C GLY A 280 10.26 0.63 -14.42
N THR A 281 11.08 1.65 -14.70
CA THR A 281 12.15 2.06 -13.80
C THR A 281 11.60 2.33 -12.38
N LEU A 282 12.45 2.38 -11.35
CA LEU A 282 12.07 2.77 -9.98
C LEU A 282 11.15 4.00 -9.92
N SER A 283 11.30 4.92 -10.87
CA SER A 283 10.46 6.12 -11.00
C SER A 283 8.97 5.81 -11.24
N ALA A 284 8.65 4.75 -11.99
CA ALA A 284 7.27 4.36 -12.25
C ALA A 284 6.59 3.84 -10.98
N SER A 285 7.25 2.94 -10.24
CA SER A 285 6.74 2.44 -8.96
C SER A 285 6.60 3.57 -7.93
N GLN A 286 7.55 4.50 -7.88
CA GLN A 286 7.49 5.66 -6.98
C GLN A 286 6.35 6.62 -7.33
N ALA A 287 6.10 6.86 -8.62
CA ALA A 287 4.97 7.67 -9.07
C ALA A 287 3.64 7.08 -8.60
N PHE A 288 3.49 5.76 -8.72
CA PHE A 288 2.29 5.04 -8.29
C PHE A 288 2.07 5.12 -6.76
N VAL A 289 3.12 5.21 -5.95
CA VAL A 289 2.97 5.40 -4.49
C VAL A 289 2.33 6.76 -4.16
N GLY A 290 2.77 7.84 -4.82
CA GLY A 290 2.17 9.17 -4.62
C GLY A 290 0.71 9.23 -5.07
N VAL A 291 0.40 8.59 -6.21
CA VAL A 291 -0.97 8.49 -6.72
C VAL A 291 -1.85 7.63 -5.81
N ALA A 292 -1.35 6.48 -5.36
CA ALA A 292 -2.07 5.61 -4.43
C ALA A 292 -2.42 6.33 -3.13
N SER A 293 -1.49 7.16 -2.62
CA SER A 293 -1.79 8.04 -1.49
C SER A 293 -2.98 8.91 -1.87
N SER A 294 -2.88 9.78 -2.87
CA SER A 294 -3.94 10.73 -3.28
C SER A 294 -5.33 10.09 -3.50
N ILE A 295 -5.41 8.88 -4.06
CA ILE A 295 -6.68 8.14 -4.21
C ILE A 295 -7.29 7.82 -2.84
N VAL A 296 -6.49 7.39 -1.87
CA VAL A 296 -6.96 7.13 -0.50
C VAL A 296 -7.49 8.40 0.15
N GLU A 297 -7.05 9.61 -0.24
CA GLU A 297 -7.56 10.89 0.33
C GLU A 297 -8.98 11.16 -0.08
N GLN A 298 -9.40 10.58 -1.19
CA GLN A 298 -10.76 10.74 -1.64
C GLN A 298 -11.72 10.09 -0.64
N ASN A 299 -11.34 8.97 0.01
CA ASN A 299 -12.22 8.20 0.91
C ASN A 299 -12.77 9.00 2.10
#